data_AF-A0A8T6VCZ0-F1
#
_entry.id   AF-A0A8T6VCZ0-F1
#
_cell.length_a   1.000
_cell.length_b   1.000
_cell.length_c   1.000
_cell.angle_alpha   90.00
_cell.angle_beta   90.00
_cell.angle_gamma   90.00
#
_symmetry.space_group_name_H-M   'P 1'
#
loop_
_entity.id
_entity.type
_entity.pdbx_description
1 polymer ?
#
loop_
_entity_poly.entity_id
_entity_poly.type
_entity_poly.pdbx_seq_one_letter_code
_entity_poly.pdbx_strand_id
1 'polypeptide(L)' 'YVTNGEASYQVEPFPTRVVDTTGAGDAFCAGFLYGLITRKDLHTCAKLGNFMASRCIQRTGARAGLPNLAELRRLEFLP' A
#
# COMPACT_ATOMS: atom_id res chain seq x y z
N TYR A 1 -11.01 -3.82 -1.45
CA TYR A 1 -11.69 -4.12 -2.72
C TYR A 1 -11.25 -3.10 -3.76
N VAL A 2 -11.01 -3.52 -5.00
CA VAL A 2 -10.69 -2.64 -6.12
C VAL A 2 -11.36 -3.16 -7.40
N THR A 3 -11.83 -2.28 -8.26
CA THR A 3 -12.43 -2.63 -9.56
C THR A 3 -12.15 -1.55 -10.60
N ASN A 4 -12.05 -1.95 -11.86
CA ASN A 4 -12.06 -1.05 -13.02
C ASN A 4 -13.34 -1.20 -13.87
N GLY A 5 -14.34 -1.94 -13.38
CA GLY A 5 -15.57 -2.27 -14.11
C GLY A 5 -15.51 -3.55 -14.94
N GLU A 6 -14.32 -4.04 -15.28
CA GLU A 6 -14.10 -5.31 -16.01
C GLU A 6 -13.54 -6.40 -15.10
N ALA A 7 -12.59 -6.03 -14.24
CA ALA A 7 -11.96 -6.89 -13.25
C ALA A 7 -12.21 -6.34 -11.84
N SER A 8 -12.40 -7.25 -10.88
CA SER A 8 -12.66 -6.90 -9.48
C SER A 8 -11.84 -7.81 -8.56
N TYR A 9 -11.22 -7.22 -7.54
CA TYR A 9 -10.37 -7.94 -6.60
C TYR A 9 -10.73 -7.59 -5.15
N GLN A 10 -10.91 -8.62 -4.34
CA GLN A 10 -10.83 -8.52 -2.89
C GLN A 10 -9.39 -8.81 -2.49
N VAL A 11 -8.71 -7.81 -1.94
CA VAL A 11 -7.29 -7.89 -1.57
C VAL A 11 -7.19 -7.85 -0.07
N GLU A 12 -6.66 -8.91 0.51
CA GLU A 12 -6.50 -9.05 1.95
C GLU A 12 -5.57 -7.95 2.51
N PRO A 13 -5.85 -7.47 3.74
CA PRO A 13 -4.94 -6.56 4.43
C PRO A 13 -3.66 -7.29 4.85
N PHE A 14 -2.59 -6.53 5.10
CA PHE A 14 -1.39 -7.09 5.70
C PHE A 14 -1.56 -7.15 7.22
N PRO A 15 -1.35 -8.31 7.85
CA PRO A 15 -1.32 -8.41 9.31
C PRO A 15 -0.30 -7.42 9.88
N THR A 16 -0.74 -6.56 10.79
CA THR A 16 0.10 -5.50 11.33
C THR A 16 -0.34 -5.12 12.75
N ARG A 17 0.61 -4.64 13.57
CA ARG A 17 0.30 -4.09 14.88
C ARG A 17 -0.13 -2.63 14.72
N VAL A 18 -1.38 -2.33 15.02
CA VAL A 18 -1.92 -0.97 14.93
C VAL A 18 -1.48 -0.14 16.14
N VAL A 19 -0.90 1.02 15.89
CA VAL A 19 -0.47 2.00 16.90
C VAL A 19 -1.22 3.32 16.73
N ASP A 20 -1.31 3.83 15.50
CA ASP A 20 -1.99 5.09 15.15
C ASP A 20 -2.46 4.98 13.70
N THR A 21 -3.73 5.29 13.41
CA THR A 21 -4.29 5.15 12.05
C THR A 21 -4.19 6.44 11.22
N THR A 22 -3.63 7.50 11.78
CA THR A 22 -3.44 8.79 11.10
C THR A 22 -2.66 8.59 9.81
N GLY A 23 -3.18 9.07 8.67
CA GLY A 23 -2.50 8.99 7.37
C GLY A 23 -2.58 7.64 6.65
N ALA A 24 -3.29 6.64 7.19
CA ALA A 24 -3.41 5.31 6.56
C ALA A 24 -3.99 5.37 5.13
N GLY A 25 -4.99 6.22 4.92
CA GLY A 25 -5.60 6.43 3.59
C GLY A 25 -4.66 7.09 2.60
N ASP A 26 -3.93 8.13 3.03
CA ASP A 26 -2.93 8.80 2.19
C ASP A 26 -1.82 7.83 1.79
N ALA A 27 -1.36 7.01 2.74
CA ALA A 27 -0.38 5.95 2.49
C ALA A 27 -0.90 4.91 1.48
N PHE A 28 -2.16 4.48 1.62
CA PHE A 28 -2.82 3.59 0.66
C PHE A 28 -2.82 4.20 -0.74
N CYS A 29 -3.32 5.44 -0.86
CA CYS A 29 -3.39 6.14 -2.14
C CYS A 29 -2.01 6.31 -2.77
N ALA A 30 -0.98 6.66 -1.98
CA ALA A 30 0.39 6.78 -2.46
C ALA A 30 0.92 5.45 -3.01
N GLY A 31 0.73 4.34 -2.29
CA GLY A 31 1.12 3.00 -2.76
C GLY A 31 0.37 2.56 -4.01
N PHE A 32 -0.94 2.80 -4.05
CA PHE A 32 -1.79 2.47 -5.19
C PHE A 32 -1.39 3.25 -6.44
N LEU A 33 -1.26 4.58 -6.33
CA LEU A 33 -0.85 5.45 -7.42
C LEU A 33 0.56 5.14 -7.91
N TYR A 34 1.47 4.81 -6.99
CA TYR A 34 2.80 4.34 -7.36
C TYR A 34 2.75 3.07 -8.23
N GLY A 35 1.93 2.08 -7.86
CA GLY A 35 1.71 0.90 -8.69
C GLY A 35 1.16 1.26 -10.08
N LEU A 36 0.18 2.17 -10.12
CA LEU A 36 -0.47 2.59 -11.37
C LEU A 36 0.52 3.28 -12.33
N ILE A 37 1.28 4.27 -11.85
CA ILE A 37 2.24 5.01 -12.69
C ILE A 37 3.45 4.14 -13.11
N THR A 38 3.73 3.08 -12.36
CA THR A 38 4.76 2.07 -12.68
C THR A 38 4.20 0.88 -13.47
N ARG A 39 3.00 1.01 -14.05
CA ARG A 39 2.38 0.03 -14.97
C ARG A 39 2.12 -1.35 -14.33
N LYS A 40 1.85 -1.39 -13.02
CA LYS A 40 1.40 -2.62 -12.35
C LYS A 40 -0.05 -2.94 -12.67
N ASP A 41 -0.41 -4.21 -12.53
CA ASP A 41 -1.80 -4.66 -12.62
C ASP A 41 -2.63 -4.18 -11.42
N LEU A 42 -3.96 -4.17 -11.59
CA LEU A 42 -4.90 -3.61 -10.61
C LEU A 42 -4.82 -4.27 -9.23
N HIS A 43 -4.60 -5.59 -9.19
CA HIS A 43 -4.48 -6.35 -7.95
C HIS A 43 -3.18 -5.97 -7.22
N THR A 44 -2.06 -5.85 -7.95
CA THR A 44 -0.78 -5.37 -7.40
C THR A 44 -0.86 -3.94 -6.90
N CYS A 45 -1.57 -3.04 -7.57
CA CYS A 45 -1.81 -1.67 -7.09
C CYS A 45 -2.53 -1.67 -5.73
N ALA A 46 -3.58 -2.47 -5.58
CA ALA A 46 -4.28 -2.59 -4.29
C ALA A 46 -3.40 -3.24 -3.20
N LYS A 47 -2.59 -4.25 -3.54
CA LYS A 47 -1.61 -4.83 -2.60
C LYS A 47 -0.59 -3.78 -2.14
N LEU A 48 -0.05 -2.96 -3.05
CA LEU A 48 0.87 -1.88 -2.71
C LEU A 48 0.23 -0.85 -1.77
N GLY A 49 -1.02 -0.45 -2.05
CA GLY A 49 -1.76 0.44 -1.15
C GLY A 49 -1.95 -0.17 0.25
N ASN A 50 -2.44 -1.40 0.33
CA ASN A 50 -2.60 -2.11 1.61
C ASN A 50 -1.27 -2.23 2.37
N PHE A 51 -0.18 -2.48 1.65
CA PHE A 51 1.15 -2.57 2.24
C PHE A 51 1.58 -1.23 2.84
N MET A 52 1.51 -0.14 2.08
CA MET A 52 1.89 1.20 2.55
C MET A 52 1.06 1.64 3.77
N ALA A 53 -0.26 1.39 3.74
CA ALA A 53 -1.13 1.64 4.88
C ALA A 53 -0.73 0.81 6.12
N SER A 54 -0.45 -0.48 5.93
CA SER A 54 -0.04 -1.36 7.04
C SER A 54 1.26 -0.92 7.71
N ARG A 55 2.17 -0.27 6.97
CA ARG A 55 3.44 0.27 7.46
C ARG A 55 3.24 1.61 8.17
N CYS A 56 2.43 2.48 7.59
CA CYS A 56 2.02 3.76 8.19
C CYS A 56 1.49 3.55 9.61
N ILE A 57 0.53 2.62 9.79
CA ILE A 57 -0.20 2.49 11.05
C ILE A 57 0.57 1.85 12.22
N GLN A 58 1.83 1.45 12.00
CA GLN A 58 2.69 0.84 13.01
C GLN A 58 3.47 1.86 13.85
N ARG A 59 3.38 3.15 13.53
CA ARG A 59 4.10 4.24 14.21
C ARG A 59 3.16 5.43 14.39
N THR A 60 3.41 6.24 15.41
CA THR A 60 2.66 7.47 15.64
C THR A 60 2.92 8.51 14.55
N GLY A 61 1.86 9.16 14.08
CA GLY A 61 1.88 10.17 13.03
C GLY A 61 1.87 9.60 11.61
N ALA A 62 1.48 10.43 10.64
CA ALA A 62 1.15 10.00 9.28
C ALA A 62 2.30 9.40 8.44
N ARG A 63 3.56 9.72 8.75
CA ARG A 63 4.70 9.44 7.87
C ARG A 63 5.78 8.56 8.49
N ALA A 64 5.81 8.42 9.81
CA ALA A 64 6.93 7.80 10.52
C ALA A 64 7.13 6.31 10.17
N GLY A 65 6.05 5.61 9.79
CA GLY A 65 6.09 4.21 9.40
C GLY A 65 6.32 3.95 7.91
N LEU A 66 6.37 4.98 7.06
CA LEU A 66 6.42 4.78 5.61
C LEU A 66 7.81 4.29 5.14
N PRO A 67 7.87 3.25 4.30
CA PRO A 67 9.12 2.79 3.73
C PRO A 67 9.65 3.75 2.66
N ASN A 68 10.96 3.77 2.49
CA ASN A 68 11.60 4.40 1.33
C ASN A 68 11.63 3.44 0.11
N LEU A 69 12.04 3.95 -1.06
CA LEU A 69 12.07 3.17 -2.30
C LEU A 69 12.99 1.94 -2.23
N ALA A 70 14.12 2.01 -1.52
CA ALA A 70 15.02 0.88 -1.39
C ALA A 70 14.39 -0.25 -0.54
N GLU A 71 13.66 0.11 0.51
CA GLU A 71 12.89 -0.83 1.32
C GLU A 71 11.75 -1.45 0.53
N LEU A 72 11.02 -0.66 -0.26
CA LEU A 72 9.93 -1.16 -1.09
C LEU A 72 10.39 -2.16 -2.16
N ARG A 73 11.56 -1.92 -2.78
CA ARG A 73 12.16 -2.84 -3.77
C ARG A 73 12.55 -4.19 -3.19
N ARG A 74 13.04 -4.23 -1.95
CA ARG A 74 13.40 -5.49 -1.27
C ARG A 74 12.21 -6.42 -1.03
N LEU A 75 10.99 -5.91 -1.11
CA LEU A 75 9.77 -6.61 -0.75
C LEU A 75 9.06 -7.26 -1.95
N GLU A 76 9.79 -7.52 -3.04
CA GLU A 76 9.30 -8.20 -4.26
C GLU A 76 8.12 -7.53 -4.98
N PHE A 77 7.70 -6.33 -4.57
CA PHE A 77 6.66 -5.58 -5.29
C PHE A 77 7.16 -4.97 -6.62
N LEU A 78 8.48 -4.97 -6.84
CA LEU A 78 9.14 -4.37 -8.00
C LEU A 78 10.17 -5.35 -8.59
N PRO A 79 10.10 -5.66 -9.90
CA PRO A 79 11.17 -6.35 -10.60
C PRO A 79 12.41 -5.45 -10.76
#